data_AF-A0A7Y2JI13-F1
#
_entry.id   AF-A0A7Y2JI13-F1
#
_cell.length_a   1.000
_cell.length_b   1.000
_cell.length_c   1.000
_cell.angle_alpha   90.00
_cell.angle_beta   90.00
_cell.angle_gamma   90.00
#
_symmetry.space_group_name_H-M   'P 1'
#
loop_
_entity.id
_entity.type
_entity.pdbx_description
1 polymer ?
#
loop_
_entity_poly.entity_id
_entity_poly.type
_entity_poly.pdbx_seq_one_letter_code
_entity_poly.pdbx_strand_id
1 'polypeptide(L)'
;RRATAEIDGETMEMAGTEMASHVEVEKLAAHYEDRLDQAGFFFPETKAEAMKQTLRNLWSRMPLTRADVQILHGILRQMVRWKERGQ
;
A
#
# COMPACT_ATOMS: atom_id res chain seq x y z
N ARG A 1 28.38 21.01 -37.14
CA ARG A 1 28.42 21.41 -35.72
C ARG A 1 27.34 20.59 -35.00
N ARG A 2 27.73 19.50 -34.31
CA ARG A 2 26.79 18.60 -33.63
C ARG A 2 26.49 19.23 -32.28
N ALA A 3 25.25 19.63 -32.03
CA ALA A 3 24.82 20.10 -30.72
C ALA A 3 24.62 18.88 -29.83
N THR A 4 25.56 18.62 -28.93
CA THR A 4 25.36 17.80 -27.74
C THR A 4 24.55 18.65 -26.78
N ALA A 5 23.26 18.35 -26.64
CA ALA A 5 22.50 18.81 -25.49
C ALA A 5 22.98 17.96 -24.30
N GLU A 6 23.72 18.60 -23.39
CA GLU A 6 23.93 18.06 -22.06
C GLU A 6 22.55 17.94 -21.41
N ILE A 7 22.11 16.70 -21.20
CA ILE A 7 20.94 16.43 -20.38
C ILE A 7 21.43 16.65 -18.96
N ASP A 8 21.18 17.85 -18.45
CA ASP A 8 21.42 18.18 -17.06
C ASP A 8 20.62 17.17 -16.23
N GLY A 9 21.34 16.36 -15.46
CA GLY A 9 20.75 15.33 -14.64
C GLY A 9 19.97 16.00 -13.53
N GLU A 10 18.72 16.36 -13.80
CA GLU A 10 17.74 16.66 -12.78
C GLU A 10 17.57 15.39 -11.95
N THR A 11 18.41 15.27 -10.91
CA THR A 11 18.06 14.55 -9.70
C THR A 11 16.83 15.25 -9.13
N MET A 12 15.65 14.94 -9.70
CA MET A 12 14.40 15.11 -9.01
C MET A 12 14.60 14.45 -7.65
N GLU A 13 14.63 15.26 -6.58
CA GLU A 13 14.63 14.75 -5.21
C GLU A 13 13.58 13.65 -5.15
N MET A 14 14.04 12.42 -4.91
CA MET A 14 13.25 11.22 -5.12
C MET A 14 12.24 11.03 -3.99
N ALA A 15 11.25 11.92 -3.91
CA ALA A 15 10.04 11.77 -3.10
C ALA A 15 9.22 10.60 -3.68
N GLY A 16 9.71 9.38 -3.50
CA GLY A 16 9.15 8.17 -4.09
C GLY A 16 10.08 6.96 -4.08
N THR A 17 11.37 7.11 -3.73
CA THR A 17 12.30 5.97 -3.62
C THR A 17 12.76 5.68 -2.20
N GLU A 18 12.35 6.50 -1.22
CA GLU A 18 12.60 6.21 0.19
C GLU A 18 11.83 4.96 0.63
N MET A 19 12.54 4.03 1.26
CA MET A 19 11.93 2.86 1.87
C MET A 19 10.93 3.28 2.94
N ALA A 20 9.79 2.61 2.99
CA ALA A 20 8.83 2.81 4.06
C ALA A 20 9.43 2.36 5.40
N SER A 21 9.17 3.15 6.44
CA SER A 21 9.43 2.72 7.81
C SER A 21 8.52 1.56 8.18
N HIS A 22 8.95 0.76 9.18
CA HIS A 22 8.15 -0.34 9.69
C HIS A 22 6.73 0.11 10.11
N VAL A 23 6.65 1.25 10.80
CA VAL A 23 5.39 1.82 11.29
C VAL A 23 4.46 2.24 10.14
N GLU A 24 4.99 2.73 9.01
CA GLU A 24 4.18 3.04 7.83
C GLU A 24 3.56 1.77 7.23
N VAL A 25 4.33 0.69 7.13
CA VAL A 25 3.84 -0.61 6.64
C VAL A 25 2.85 -1.25 7.62
N GLU A 26 3.08 -1.14 8.93
CA GLU A 26 2.15 -1.63 9.96
C GLU A 26 0.78 -0.92 9.88
N LYS A 27 0.79 0.40 9.73
CA LYS A 27 -0.46 1.18 9.57
C LYS A 27 -1.20 0.82 8.29
N LEU A 28 -0.47 0.57 7.20
CA LEU A 28 -1.05 0.07 5.96
C LEU A 28 -1.72 -1.29 6.18
N ALA A 29 -1.00 -2.24 6.78
CA ALA A 29 -1.50 -3.58 7.06
C ALA A 29 -2.77 -3.54 7.94
N ALA A 30 -2.76 -2.76 9.02
CA ALA A 30 -3.90 -2.60 9.91
C ALA A 30 -5.13 -2.01 9.20
N HIS A 31 -4.93 -1.00 8.34
CA HIS A 31 -6.03 -0.42 7.57
C HIS A 31 -6.62 -1.43 6.58
N TYR A 32 -5.80 -2.20 5.88
CA TYR A 32 -6.29 -3.26 5.00
C TYR A 32 -7.04 -4.35 5.76
N GLU A 33 -6.51 -4.80 6.91
CA GLU A 33 -7.14 -5.80 7.75
C GLU A 33 -8.53 -5.34 8.20
N ASP A 34 -8.66 -4.13 8.76
CA ASP A 34 -9.95 -3.56 9.18
C ASP A 34 -10.98 -3.50 8.03
N ARG A 35 -10.57 -3.01 6.85
CA ARG A 35 -11.51 -2.88 5.71
C ARG A 35 -11.92 -4.22 5.14
N LEU A 36 -11.02 -5.19 5.09
CA LEU A 36 -11.31 -6.54 4.62
C LEU A 36 -12.19 -7.30 5.61
N ASP A 37 -12.01 -7.06 6.92
CA ASP A 37 -12.87 -7.64 7.96
C ASP A 37 -14.31 -7.13 7.84
N GLN A 38 -14.48 -5.81 7.72
CA GLN A 38 -15.79 -5.20 7.47
C GLN A 38 -16.44 -5.67 6.16
N ALA A 39 -15.64 -6.06 5.17
CA ALA A 39 -16.12 -6.60 3.90
C ALA A 39 -16.45 -8.10 3.96
N GLY A 40 -16.20 -8.78 5.09
CA GLY A 40 -16.46 -10.21 5.25
C GLY A 40 -15.44 -11.11 4.55
N PHE A 41 -14.24 -10.59 4.26
CA PHE A 41 -13.19 -11.35 3.55
C PHE A 41 -12.65 -12.50 4.40
N PHE A 42 -12.57 -12.34 5.73
CA PHE A 42 -12.01 -13.32 6.65
C PHE A 42 -13.06 -14.35 7.13
N PHE A 43 -13.64 -15.08 6.19
CA PHE A 43 -14.65 -16.11 6.46
C PHE A 43 -14.24 -17.47 5.85
N PRO A 44 -14.50 -18.62 6.54
CA PRO A 44 -15.16 -18.77 7.83
C PRO A 44 -14.29 -18.35 9.03
N GLU A 45 -14.92 -18.02 10.15
CA GLU A 45 -14.27 -17.50 11.37
C GLU A 45 -13.13 -18.41 11.88
N THR A 46 -13.27 -19.73 11.71
CA THR A 46 -12.24 -20.72 12.07
C THR A 46 -10.91 -20.55 11.33
N LYS A 47 -10.91 -19.83 10.20
CA LYS A 47 -9.71 -19.53 9.39
C LYS A 47 -9.32 -18.05 9.44
N ALA A 48 -10.14 -17.19 10.04
CA ALA A 48 -9.95 -15.74 10.01
C ALA A 48 -8.56 -15.34 10.53
N GLU A 49 -8.14 -15.87 11.67
CA GLU A 49 -6.83 -15.56 12.26
C GLU A 49 -5.66 -15.99 11.37
N ALA A 50 -5.73 -17.16 10.74
CA ALA A 50 -4.71 -17.64 9.81
C ALA A 50 -4.63 -16.77 8.55
N MET A 51 -5.78 -16.31 8.05
CA MET A 51 -5.85 -15.40 6.90
C MET A 51 -5.28 -14.02 7.24
N LYS A 52 -5.63 -13.45 8.40
CA LYS A 52 -5.09 -12.19 8.92
C LYS A 52 -3.58 -12.26 9.11
N GLN A 53 -3.07 -13.35 9.67
CA GLN A 53 -1.62 -13.57 9.82
C GLN A 53 -0.92 -13.68 8.46
N THR A 54 -1.52 -14.36 7.48
CA THR A 54 -0.98 -14.44 6.12
C THR A 54 -0.90 -13.05 5.47
N LEU A 55 -1.92 -12.22 5.67
CA LEU A 55 -1.94 -10.84 5.19
C LEU A 55 -0.82 -10.00 5.85
N ARG A 56 -0.67 -10.04 7.18
CA ARG A 56 0.44 -9.36 7.87
C ARG A 56 1.80 -9.82 7.36
N ASN A 57 1.98 -11.13 7.18
CA ASN A 57 3.22 -11.70 6.64
C ASN A 57 3.49 -11.28 5.19
N LEU A 58 2.46 -11.03 4.37
CA LEU A 58 2.64 -10.50 3.01
C LEU A 58 3.30 -9.13 3.05
N TRP A 59 2.79 -8.22 3.88
CA TRP A 59 3.32 -6.85 4.02
C TRP A 59 4.79 -6.84 4.46
N SER A 60 5.16 -7.68 5.44
CA SER A 60 6.54 -7.76 5.94
C SER A 60 7.56 -8.27 4.92
N ARG A 61 7.12 -8.91 3.83
CA ARG A 61 8.00 -9.46 2.78
C ARG A 61 8.21 -8.51 1.61
N MET A 62 7.42 -7.44 1.51
CA MET A 62 7.49 -6.52 0.39
C MET A 62 8.46 -5.36 0.68
N PRO A 63 9.39 -5.05 -0.23
CA PRO A 63 10.27 -3.89 -0.11
C PRO A 63 9.52 -2.63 -0.52
N LEU A 64 8.54 -2.19 0.29
CA LEU A 64 7.71 -1.04 -0.02
C LEU A 64 8.46 0.27 0.19
N THR A 65 8.28 1.20 -0.75
CA THR A 65 8.63 2.61 -0.57
C THR A 65 7.50 3.36 0.13
N ARG A 66 7.81 4.57 0.62
CA ARG A 66 6.80 5.48 1.18
C ARG A 66 5.70 5.82 0.17
N ALA A 67 6.06 5.96 -1.12
CA ALA A 67 5.09 6.21 -2.17
C ALA A 67 4.16 5.00 -2.40
N ASP A 68 4.69 3.77 -2.36
CA ASP A 68 3.87 2.56 -2.47
C ASP A 68 2.83 2.51 -1.34
N VAL A 69 3.24 2.77 -0.10
CA VAL A 69 2.33 2.81 1.06
C VAL A 69 1.20 3.83 0.85
N GLN A 70 1.53 5.03 0.39
CA GLN A 70 0.54 6.08 0.13
C GLN A 70 -0.44 5.69 -0.98
N ILE A 71 0.07 5.14 -2.10
CA ILE A 71 -0.75 4.70 -3.22
C ILE A 71 -1.70 3.58 -2.77
N LEU A 72 -1.21 2.60 -2.01
CA LEU A 72 -2.01 1.49 -1.51
C LEU A 72 -3.12 1.96 -0.55
N HIS A 73 -2.82 2.89 0.36
CA HIS A 73 -3.85 3.56 1.16
C HIS A 73 -4.90 4.27 0.28
N GLY A 74 -4.45 4.95 -0.78
CA GLY A 74 -5.32 5.64 -1.72
C GLY A 74 -6.26 4.70 -2.46
N ILE A 75 -5.73 3.58 -2.99
CA ILE A 75 -6.49 2.54 -3.68
C ILE A 75 -7.59 1.99 -2.76
N LEU A 76 -7.22 1.58 -1.54
CA LEU A 76 -8.17 1.04 -0.58
C LEU A 76 -9.29 2.03 -0.25
N ARG A 77 -8.93 3.31 -0.03
CA ARG A 77 -9.90 4.37 0.21
C ARG A 77 -10.87 4.53 -0.97
N GLN A 78 -10.40 4.46 -2.21
CA GLN A 78 -11.30 4.54 -3.37
C GLN A 78 -12.24 3.35 -3.45
N MET A 79 -11.76 2.13 -3.24
CA MET A 79 -12.59 0.91 -3.24
C MET A 79 -13.71 0.99 -2.20
N VAL A 80 -13.36 1.42 -0.99
CA VAL A 80 -14.30 1.68 0.09
C VAL A 80 -15.38 2.68 -0.33
N ARG A 81 -14.97 3.84 -0.87
CA ARG A 81 -15.90 4.91 -1.25
C ARG A 81 -16.90 4.43 -2.29
N TRP A 82 -16.47 3.56 -3.21
CA TRP A 82 -17.36 3.01 -4.23
C TRP A 82 -18.43 2.10 -3.63
N LYS A 83 -18.05 1.26 -2.66
CA LYS A 83 -19.00 0.42 -1.91
C LYS A 83 -20.04 1.27 -1.18
N GLU A 84 -19.64 2.37 -0.54
CA GLU A 84 -20.54 3.23 0.24
C GLU A 84 -21.50 4.06 -0.63
N ARG A 85 -21.12 4.42 -1.87
CA ARG A 85 -22.01 5.18 -2.78
C ARG A 85 -23.11 4.34 -3.44
N GLY A 86 -22.98 3.02 -3.43
CA GLY A 86 -24.00 2.09 -3.92
C GLY A 86 -24.99 1.63 -2.86
N GLN A 87 -24.88 2.16 -1.63
CA GLN A 87 -25.77 1.92 -0.49
C GLN A 87 -26.70 3.11 -0.27
#